data_AF-A0A352NNY7-F1
#
_entry.id   AF-A0A352NNY7-F1
#
_cell.length_a   1.000
_cell.length_b   1.000
_cell.length_c   1.000
_cell.angle_alpha   90.00
_cell.angle_beta   90.00
_cell.angle_gamma   90.00
#
_symmetry.space_group_name_H-M   'P 1'
#
loop_
_entity.id
_entity.type
_entity.pdbx_description
1 polymer ?
#
loop_
_entity_poly.entity_id
_entity_poly.type
_entity_poly.pdbx_seq_one_letter_code
_entity_poly.pdbx_strand_id
1 'polypeptide(L)' 'MMGKILVVDDEQSIADLIEVYLKSENYHVLKFYNGHDALQCIEKENIDLAILDVMLP' A
#
# COMPACT_ATOMS: atom_id res chain seq x y z
N MET A 1 -13.34 6.83 -10.91
CA MET A 1 -11.99 6.25 -11.05
C MET A 1 -11.85 5.18 -9.98
N MET A 2 -11.16 4.07 -10.25
CA MET A 2 -10.80 3.13 -9.20
C MET A 2 -9.78 3.79 -8.27
N GLY A 3 -9.98 3.67 -6.96
CA GLY A 3 -9.12 4.33 -5.97
C GLY A 3 -7.69 3.77 -5.93
N LYS A 4 -6.73 4.62 -5.60
CA LYS A 4 -5.32 4.28 -5.39
C LYS A 4 -5.07 4.03 -3.90
N ILE A 5 -4.70 2.80 -3.57
CA ILE A 5 -4.49 2.33 -2.20
C ILE A 5 -3.01 2.07 -1.97
N LEU A 6 -2.47 2.66 -0.91
CA LEU A 6 -1.11 2.42 -0.41
C LEU A 6 -1.14 1.30 0.62
N VAL A 7 -0.24 0.33 0.53
CA VAL A 7 -0.06 -0.73 1.51
C VAL A 7 1.39 -0.69 1.99
N VAL A 8 1.60 -0.57 3.31
CA VAL A 8 2.93 -0.53 3.91
C VAL A 8 3.01 -1.58 5.01
N ASP A 9 3.86 -2.57 4.82
CA ASP A 9 4.04 -3.72 5.72
C ASP A 9 5.41 -4.35 5.41
N ASP A 10 6.26 -4.61 6.41
CA ASP A 10 7.58 -5.21 6.18
C ASP A 10 7.51 -6.72 5.90
N GLU A 11 6.38 -7.37 6.23
CA GLU A 11 6.09 -8.74 5.86
C GLU A 11 5.52 -8.82 4.43
N GLN A 12 6.38 -9.11 3.45
CA GLN A 12 6.00 -9.16 2.03
C GLN A 12 4.79 -10.08 1.74
N SER A 13 4.68 -11.21 2.44
CA SER A 13 3.55 -12.13 2.27
C SER A 13 2.21 -11.52 2.64
N ILE A 14 2.17 -10.65 3.64
CA ILE A 14 0.94 -9.93 4.05
C ILE A 14 0.62 -8.87 3.01
N ALA A 15 1.61 -8.07 2.61
CA ALA A 15 1.43 -7.06 1.57
C ALA A 15 0.94 -7.65 0.23
N ASP A 16 1.49 -8.80 -0.17
CA ASP A 16 1.10 -9.55 -1.38
C ASP A 16 -0.35 -10.04 -1.28
N LEU A 17 -0.74 -10.60 -0.12
CA LEU A 17 -2.10 -11.07 0.11
C LEU A 17 -3.12 -9.92 -0.01
N ILE A 18 -2.85 -8.79 0.64
CA ILE A 18 -3.71 -7.61 0.60
C ILE A 18 -3.85 -7.10 -0.85
N GLU A 19 -2.75 -7.04 -1.59
CA GLU A 19 -2.76 -6.62 -2.99
C GLU A 19 -3.63 -7.52 -3.87
N VAL A 20 -3.56 -8.84 -3.70
CA VAL A 20 -4.39 -9.79 -4.47
C VAL A 20 -5.88 -9.48 -4.30
N TYR A 21 -6.34 -9.26 -3.06
CA TYR A 21 -7.73 -8.93 -2.78
C TYR A 21 -8.15 -7.54 -3.30
N LEU A 22 -7.29 -6.54 -3.16
CA LEU A 22 -7.61 -5.19 -3.64
C LEU A 22 -7.61 -5.12 -5.17
N LYS A 23 -6.70 -5.83 -5.84
CA LYS A 23 -6.68 -5.91 -7.30
C LYS A 23 -7.87 -6.69 -7.85
N SER A 24 -8.36 -7.73 -7.15
CA SER A 24 -9.57 -8.44 -7.58
C SER A 24 -10.82 -7.56 -7.53
N GLU A 25 -10.83 -6.56 -6.65
CA GLU A 25 -11.85 -5.51 -6.56
C GLU A 25 -11.52 -4.28 -7.43
N ASN A 26 -10.62 -4.43 -8.40
CA ASN A 26 -10.25 -3.40 -9.36
C ASN A 26 -9.53 -2.17 -8.76
N TYR A 27 -9.00 -2.21 -7.54
CA TYR A 27 -8.20 -1.08 -7.01
C TYR A 27 -6.77 -1.04 -7.60
N HIS A 28 -6.18 0.15 -7.63
CA HIS A 28 -4.76 0.30 -7.92
C HIS A 28 -3.97 0.26 -6.62
N VAL A 29 -3.04 -0.69 -6.50
CA VAL A 29 -2.31 -0.92 -5.25
C VAL A 29 -0.85 -0.50 -5.43
N LEU A 30 -0.33 0.29 -4.49
CA LEU A 30 1.07 0.63 -4.35
C LEU A 30 1.59 0.05 -3.04
N LYS A 31 2.56 -0.87 -3.12
CA LYS A 31 3.13 -1.55 -1.95
C LYS A 31 4.51 -1.02 -1.61
N PHE A 32 4.78 -0.89 -0.31
CA PHE A 32 6.08 -0.53 0.25
C PHE A 32 6.36 -1.40 1.47
N TYR A 33 7.65 -1.63 1.75
CA TYR A 33 8.09 -2.47 2.87
C TYR A 33 8.78 -1.66 3.99
N ASN A 34 8.73 -0.34 3.87
CA ASN A 34 9.24 0.60 4.85
C ASN A 34 8.52 1.95 4.69
N GLY A 35 8.48 2.73 5.77
CA GLY A 35 7.81 4.03 5.79
C GLY A 35 8.50 5.09 4.92
N HIS A 36 9.82 5.01 4.73
CA HIS A 36 10.57 6.03 3.98
C HIS A 36 10.15 6.07 2.52
N ASP A 37 10.14 4.92 1.85
CA ASP A 37 9.75 4.82 0.44
C ASP A 37 8.26 5.13 0.26
N ALA A 38 7.42 4.73 1.22
CA ALA A 38 5.99 5.04 1.24
C ALA A 38 5.74 6.56 1.31
N LEU A 39 6.47 7.27 2.17
CA LEU A 39 6.38 8.73 2.29
C LEU A 39 6.78 9.43 0.98
N GLN A 40 7.88 9.00 0.35
CA GLN A 40 8.28 9.56 -0.96
C GLN A 40 7.22 9.36 -2.05
N CYS A 41 6.41 8.30 -1.94
CA CYS A 41 5.31 8.04 -2.85
C CYS A 41 4.11 8.96 -2.59
N ILE A 42 3.72 9.13 -1.31
CA ILE A 42 2.62 10.01 -0.91
C ILE A 42 2.87 11.46 -1.35
N GLU A 43 4.13 11.91 -1.37
CA GLU A 43 4.49 13.26 -1.85
C GLU A 43 4.28 13.45 -3.37
N LYS A 44 4.24 12.37 -4.15
CA LYS A 44 4.19 12.40 -5.62
C LYS A 44 2.86 11.96 -6.20
N GLU A 45 2.08 11.20 -5.43
CA GLU A 45 0.89 10.50 -5.88
C GLU A 45 -0.32 10.87 -5.01
N ASN A 46 -1.50 11.01 -5.63
CA ASN A 46 -2.74 11.15 -4.88
C ASN A 46 -3.22 9.77 -4.41
N ILE A 47 -3.14 9.52 -3.10
CA ILE A 47 -3.58 8.30 -2.44
C ILE A 47 -4.97 8.52 -1.82
N ASP A 48 -5.90 7.59 -2.06
CA ASP A 48 -7.26 7.65 -1.52
C ASP A 48 -7.38 6.94 -0.16
N LEU A 49 -6.56 5.91 0.07
CA LEU A 49 -6.52 5.11 1.30
C LEU A 49 -5.11 4.56 1.54
N ALA A 50 -4.68 4.49 2.80
CA ALA A 50 -3.47 3.81 3.21
C ALA A 50 -3.79 2.71 4.24
N ILE A 51 -3.18 1.54 4.05
CA ILE A 51 -3.16 0.42 4.99
C ILE A 51 -1.73 0.30 5.50
N LEU A 52 -1.54 0.46 6.81
CA LEU A 52 -0.24 0.51 7.45
C LEU A 52 -0.16 -0.57 8.51
N ASP A 53 0.92 -1.35 8.50
CA ASP A 53 1.27 -2.17 9.66
C ASP A 53 1.70 -1.28 10.83
N VAL A 54 1.25 -1.68 12.02
CA VAL A 54 1.48 -0.98 13.30
C VAL A 54 2.86 -1.33 13.86
N MET A 55 3.37 -2.52 13.53
CA MET A 55 4.62 -3.04 14.08
C MET A 55 5.85 -2.70 13.23
N LEU A 56 5.65 -1.93 12.15
CA LEU A 56 6.73 -1.36 11.34
C LEU A 56 7.76 -0.62 12.22
N PRO A 57 9.07 -0.92 12.08
CA PRO A 57 10.12 -0.28 12.85
C PRO A 57 10.38 1.19 12.46
#